data_AF-A0A960WX21-F1
#
_entry.id   AF-A0A960WX21-F1
#
_cell.length_a   1.000
_cell.length_b   1.000
_cell.length_c   1.000
_cell.angle_alpha   90.00
_cell.angle_beta   90.00
_cell.angle_gamma   90.00
#
_symmetry.space_group_name_H-M   'P 1'
#
loop_
_entity.id
_entity.type
_entity.pdbx_description
1 polymer ?
#
loop_
_entity_poly.entity_id
_entity_poly.type
_entity_poly.pdbx_seq_one_letter_code
_entity_poly.pdbx_strand_id
1 'polypeptide(L)'
;MVTLQKESVKDPEAAGVERFIAMEHLEPGSLHVRSWGNVADGTTFTRRCRPGQVLFGKRRAYQRKVAVAEFEAVVSGDIYVLAPKDDRLLPELLPFLCLSERFFQHAVGTS
;
A
#
# COMPACT_ATOMS: atom_id res chain seq x y z
N MET A 1 -10.87 1.55 -13.49
CA MET A 1 -11.32 1.24 -12.12
C MET A 1 -10.20 1.49 -11.12
N VAL A 2 -9.02 0.84 -11.22
CA VAL A 2 -7.89 1.06 -10.30
C VAL A 2 -6.58 1.27 -11.07
N THR A 3 -5.64 2.04 -10.54
CA THR A 3 -4.30 2.27 -11.11
C THR A 3 -3.21 1.98 -10.07
N LEU A 4 -2.17 1.25 -10.49
CA LEU A 4 -0.96 1.01 -9.72
C LEU A 4 -0.07 2.27 -9.75
N GLN A 5 0.18 2.82 -8.57
CA GLN A 5 1.07 3.96 -8.36
C GLN A 5 2.52 3.46 -8.31
N LYS A 6 3.36 4.05 -9.16
CA LYS A 6 4.77 3.67 -9.32
C LYS A 6 5.75 4.77 -8.91
N GLU A 7 5.25 5.83 -8.28
CA GLU A 7 6.11 6.91 -7.80
C GLU A 7 7.14 6.38 -6.81
N SER A 8 8.39 6.79 -7.01
CA SER A 8 9.49 6.48 -6.11
C SER A 8 10.28 7.73 -5.77
N VAL A 9 10.82 7.72 -4.56
CA VAL A 9 11.66 8.75 -3.96
C VAL A 9 12.99 8.08 -3.62
N LYS A 10 14.09 8.58 -4.19
CA LYS A 10 15.43 8.01 -3.98
C LYS A 10 15.96 8.25 -2.57
N ASP A 11 15.67 9.43 -2.03
CA ASP A 11 16.06 9.86 -0.69
C ASP A 11 14.79 10.31 0.06
N PRO A 12 14.15 9.38 0.80
CA PRO A 12 12.90 9.67 1.49
C PRO A 12 13.08 10.74 2.58
N GLU A 13 14.24 10.77 3.24
CA GLU A 13 14.55 11.74 4.29
C GLU A 13 14.66 13.16 3.71
N ALA A 14 15.43 13.33 2.63
CA ALA A 14 15.53 14.61 1.94
C ALA A 14 14.19 15.08 1.33
N ALA A 15 13.29 14.16 1.03
CA ALA A 15 11.94 14.45 0.54
C ALA A 15 10.92 14.76 1.66
N GLY A 16 11.34 14.74 2.93
CA GLY A 16 10.49 15.01 4.09
C GLY A 16 9.56 13.85 4.46
N VAL A 17 9.85 12.63 4.00
CA VAL A 17 9.08 11.43 4.34
C VAL A 17 9.69 10.80 5.58
N GLU A 18 8.98 10.87 6.69
CA GLU A 18 9.46 10.38 8.00
C GLU A 18 9.20 8.89 8.22
N ARG A 19 8.22 8.30 7.52
CA ARG A 19 7.68 6.97 7.85
C ARG A 19 7.88 5.99 6.72
N PHE A 20 8.07 4.73 7.08
CA PHE A 20 8.01 3.62 6.14
C PHE A 20 7.07 2.51 6.57
N ILE A 21 6.44 1.85 5.59
CA ILE A 21 5.49 0.75 5.79
C ILE A 21 6.07 -0.52 5.15
N ALA A 22 6.31 -1.52 5.98
CA ALA A 22 6.76 -2.85 5.58
C ALA A 22 5.58 -3.84 5.64
N MET A 23 5.79 -5.07 5.19
CA MET A 23 4.72 -6.08 5.16
C MET A 23 4.27 -6.50 6.57
N GLU A 24 5.18 -6.46 7.55
CA GLU A 24 4.90 -6.69 8.96
C GLU A 24 4.00 -5.61 9.58
N HIS A 25 3.99 -4.41 9.00
CA HIS A 25 3.17 -3.29 9.48
C HIS A 25 1.70 -3.35 9.02
N LEU A 26 1.42 -4.18 8.01
CA LEU A 26 0.06 -4.43 7.54
C LEU A 26 -0.54 -5.63 8.27
N GLU A 27 -1.68 -5.41 8.92
CA GLU A 27 -2.41 -6.43 9.66
C GLU A 27 -3.54 -7.03 8.80
N PRO A 28 -3.68 -8.38 8.73
CA PRO A 28 -4.81 -9.02 8.07
C PRO A 28 -6.15 -8.55 8.65
N GLY A 29 -7.08 -8.15 7.79
CA GLY A 29 -8.42 -7.72 8.21
C GLY A 29 -8.52 -6.31 8.81
N SER A 30 -7.40 -5.60 8.99
CA SER A 30 -7.40 -4.19 9.40
C SER A 30 -7.17 -3.30 8.18
N LEU A 31 -8.07 -2.36 7.93
CA LEU A 31 -7.91 -1.35 6.89
C LEU A 31 -7.03 -0.17 7.31
N HIS A 32 -6.57 -0.12 8.57
CA HIS A 32 -5.77 0.96 9.11
C HIS A 32 -4.32 0.55 9.29
N VAL A 33 -3.39 1.47 9.04
CA VAL A 33 -1.96 1.27 9.28
C VAL A 33 -1.65 1.69 10.71
N ARG A 34 -1.53 0.71 11.61
CA ARG A 34 -1.34 0.93 13.05
C ARG A 34 0.13 0.93 13.50
N SER A 35 1.04 0.49 12.63
CA SER A 35 2.47 0.47 12.88
C SER A 35 3.24 0.93 11.65
N TRP A 36 4.43 1.48 11.87
CA TRP A 36 5.35 1.94 10.83
C TRP A 36 6.76 2.03 11.43
N GLY A 37 7.77 2.04 10.56
CA GLY A 37 9.15 2.35 10.95
C GLY A 37 9.49 3.80 10.62
N ASN A 38 10.62 4.28 11.16
CA ASN A 38 11.13 5.61 10.89
C ASN A 38 12.18 5.56 9.76
N VAL A 39 12.08 6.45 8.79
CA VAL A 39 13.07 6.57 7.70
C VAL A 39 14.46 6.91 8.26
N ALA A 40 14.53 7.68 9.34
CA ALA A 40 15.78 8.03 10.02
C ALA A 40 16.54 6.82 10.60
N ASP A 41 15.84 5.70 10.87
CA ASP A 41 16.46 4.45 11.32
C ASP A 41 17.10 3.67 10.16
N GLY A 42 16.97 4.18 8.93
CA GLY A 42 17.46 3.58 7.70
C GLY A 42 16.43 2.68 7.03
N THR A 43 16.18 2.92 5.75
CA THR A 43 15.33 2.05 4.92
C THR A 43 15.85 1.99 3.49
N THR A 44 15.60 0.87 2.81
CA THR A 44 15.86 0.71 1.36
C THR A 44 14.62 0.99 0.52
N PHE A 45 13.52 1.35 1.16
CA PHE A 45 12.24 1.55 0.49
C PHE A 45 12.18 2.90 -0.19
N THR A 46 11.78 2.89 -1.45
CA THR A 46 11.73 4.09 -2.28
C THR A 46 10.33 4.36 -2.81
N ARG A 47 9.42 3.37 -2.85
CA ARG A 47 8.08 3.57 -3.40
C ARG A 47 7.26 4.43 -2.46
N ARG A 48 6.65 5.50 -2.96
CA ARG A 48 5.88 6.44 -2.13
C ARG A 48 4.39 6.07 -2.10
N CYS A 49 3.76 6.23 -0.94
CA CYS A 49 2.31 6.28 -0.81
C CYS A 49 1.87 7.59 -0.15
N ARG A 50 0.64 7.99 -0.44
CA ARG A 50 -0.01 9.20 0.09
C ARG A 50 -1.35 8.85 0.75
N PRO A 51 -1.85 9.74 1.62
CA PRO A 51 -3.17 9.60 2.22
C PRO A 51 -4.26 9.26 1.18
N GLY A 52 -5.13 8.30 1.51
CA GLY A 52 -6.22 7.83 0.66
C GLY A 52 -5.85 6.76 -0.37
N GLN A 53 -4.56 6.44 -0.53
CA GLN A 53 -4.13 5.33 -1.39
C GLN A 53 -4.23 3.99 -0.67
N VAL A 54 -4.58 2.93 -1.39
CA VAL A 54 -4.72 1.58 -0.85
C VAL A 54 -3.40 0.84 -0.96
N LEU A 55 -2.97 0.24 0.14
CA LEU A 55 -1.78 -0.58 0.28
C LEU A 55 -2.20 -2.05 0.21
N PHE A 56 -1.74 -2.77 -0.81
CA PHE A 56 -2.06 -4.16 -1.03
C PHE A 56 -0.80 -5.02 -0.97
N GLY A 57 -0.75 -5.98 -0.05
CA GLY A 57 0.38 -6.90 0.08
C GLY A 57 0.48 -7.89 -1.10
N LYS A 58 1.53 -7.77 -1.92
CA LYS A 58 1.81 -8.67 -3.06
C LYS A 58 2.21 -10.07 -2.59
N ARG A 59 3.08 -10.16 -1.58
CA ARG A 59 3.56 -11.44 -1.05
C ARG A 59 2.59 -12.01 -0.02
N ARG A 60 2.54 -13.35 0.03
CA ARG A 60 1.60 -14.09 0.90
C ARG A 60 0.20 -13.50 0.81
N ALA A 61 -0.20 -13.25 -0.43
CA ALA A 61 -1.40 -12.51 -0.72
C ALA A 61 -2.61 -13.15 0.00
N TYR A 62 -2.60 -14.47 0.26
CA TYR A 62 -3.63 -15.20 1.01
C TYR A 62 -3.92 -14.61 2.40
N GLN A 63 -2.98 -13.86 2.98
CA GLN A 63 -3.16 -13.11 4.23
C GLN A 63 -4.07 -11.89 4.07
N ARG A 64 -4.41 -11.51 2.84
CA ARG A 64 -5.32 -10.41 2.46
C ARG A 64 -5.01 -9.13 3.21
N LYS A 65 -3.72 -8.82 3.31
CA LYS A 65 -3.22 -7.59 3.93
C LYS A 65 -3.53 -6.42 3.03
N VAL A 66 -4.54 -5.66 3.41
CA VAL A 66 -5.03 -4.49 2.69
C VAL A 66 -5.26 -3.38 3.71
N ALA A 67 -4.63 -2.23 3.52
CA ALA A 67 -4.86 -1.05 4.35
C ALA A 67 -4.99 0.20 3.49
N VAL A 68 -5.52 1.28 4.06
CA VAL A 68 -5.53 2.61 3.46
C VAL A 68 -4.39 3.40 4.12
N ALA A 69 -3.57 4.05 3.31
CA ALA A 69 -2.58 4.98 3.82
C ALA A 69 -3.30 6.20 4.42
N GLU A 70 -3.08 6.48 5.70
CA GLU A 70 -3.63 7.64 6.42
C GLU A 70 -2.64 8.80 6.47
N PHE A 71 -1.38 8.52 6.14
CA PHE A 71 -0.28 9.46 6.11
C PHE A 71 0.63 9.14 4.92
N GLU A 72 1.53 10.05 4.62
CA GLU A 72 2.55 9.85 3.62
C GLU A 72 3.68 8.95 4.15
N ALA A 73 4.13 7.99 3.35
CA ALA A 73 5.21 7.08 3.70
C ALA A 73 5.91 6.51 2.46
N VAL A 74 7.09 5.92 2.65
CA VAL A 74 7.65 4.97 1.67
C VAL A 74 7.28 3.54 2.04
N VAL A 75 7.08 2.68 1.05
CA VAL A 75 6.59 1.32 1.25
C VAL A 75 7.53 0.28 0.67
N SER A 76 7.51 -0.91 1.27
CA SER A 76 8.23 -2.08 0.75
C SER A 76 7.86 -2.38 -0.70
N GLY A 77 8.82 -2.90 -1.47
CA GLY A 77 8.58 -3.35 -2.85
C GLY A 77 7.55 -4.48 -2.97
N ASP A 78 7.26 -5.17 -1.86
CA ASP A 78 6.21 -6.19 -1.75
C ASP A 78 4.81 -5.60 -1.51
N ILE A 79 4.67 -4.26 -1.47
CA ILE A 79 3.39 -3.57 -1.34
C ILE A 79 3.05 -2.86 -2.65
N TYR A 80 1.85 -3.11 -3.17
CA TYR A 80 1.26 -2.33 -4.23
C TYR A 80 0.54 -1.12 -3.64
N VAL A 81 0.82 0.05 -4.19
CA VAL A 81 0.12 1.30 -3.89
C VAL A 81 -0.92 1.50 -4.98
N LEU A 82 -2.19 1.44 -4.62
CA LEU A 82 -3.31 1.48 -5.54
C LEU A 82 -4.11 2.75 -5.29
N ALA A 83 -4.63 3.34 -6.37
CA ALA A 83 -5.59 4.44 -6.28
C ALA A 83 -6.72 4.23 -7.29
N PRO A 84 -7.93 4.78 -7.04
CA PRO A 84 -8.96 4.89 -8.06
C PRO A 84 -8.42 5.58 -9.32
N LYS A 85 -8.79 5.07 -10.49
CA LYS A 85 -8.40 5.70 -11.77
C LYS A 85 -9.23 6.95 -12.08
N ASP A 86 -10.45 6.98 -11.57
CA ASP A 86 -11.46 8.00 -11.80
C ASP A 86 -12.45 8.04 -10.62
N ASP A 87 -13.28 9.08 -10.58
CA ASP A 87 -14.30 9.29 -9.53
C ASP A 87 -15.47 8.29 -9.64
N ARG A 88 -15.42 7.35 -10.59
CA ARG A 88 -16.45 6.31 -10.76
C ARG A 88 -16.32 5.22 -9.70
N LEU A 89 -15.18 5.17 -8.99
CA LEU A 89 -14.95 4.27 -7.88
C LEU A 89 -14.80 5.08 -6.59
N LEU A 90 -15.71 4.85 -5.65
CA LEU A 90 -15.57 5.38 -4.30
C LEU A 90 -14.26 4.84 -3.68
N PRO A 91 -13.32 5.72 -3.28
CA PRO A 91 -12.05 5.31 -2.70
C PRO A 91 -12.23 4.39 -1.48
N GLU A 92 -13.28 4.60 -0.69
CA GLU A 92 -13.56 3.75 0.48
C GLU A 92 -13.99 2.32 0.08
N LEU A 93 -14.50 2.11 -1.14
CA LEU A 93 -14.94 0.80 -1.61
C LEU A 93 -13.77 -0.06 -2.14
N LEU A 94 -12.69 0.58 -2.59
CA LEU A 94 -11.50 -0.08 -3.13
C LEU A 94 -10.87 -1.13 -2.18
N PRO A 95 -10.63 -0.84 -0.88
CA PRO A 95 -10.10 -1.85 0.03
C PRO A 95 -11.02 -3.08 0.14
N PHE A 96 -12.34 -2.91 0.16
CA PHE A 96 -13.29 -4.03 0.20
C PHE A 96 -13.28 -4.85 -1.09
N LEU A 97 -13.10 -4.22 -2.25
CA LEU A 97 -12.89 -4.95 -3.51
C LEU A 97 -11.61 -5.79 -3.47
N CYS A 98 -10.52 -5.24 -2.92
CA CYS A 98 -9.26 -5.95 -2.75
C CYS A 98 -9.36 -7.14 -1.79
N LEU A 99 -10.26 -7.08 -0.81
CA LEU A 99 -10.54 -8.18 0.13
C LEU A 99 -11.42 -9.28 -0.49
N SER A 100 -12.12 -9.00 -1.59
CA SER A 100 -12.98 -9.98 -2.28
C SER A 100 -12.16 -11.13 -2.89
N GLU A 101 -12.67 -12.36 -2.78
CA GLU A 101 -11.99 -13.56 -3.30
C GLU A 101 -11.69 -13.51 -4.80
N ARG A 102 -12.60 -12.90 -5.57
CA ARG A 102 -12.46 -12.81 -7.03
C ARG A 102 -11.32 -11.88 -7.44
N PHE A 103 -11.16 -10.74 -6.77
CA PHE A 103 -10.03 -9.84 -7.05
C PHE A 103 -8.71 -10.46 -6.61
N PHE A 104 -8.74 -11.12 -5.44
CA PHE A 104 -7.59 -11.80 -4.87
C PHE A 104 -6.99 -12.85 -5.82
N GLN A 105 -7.83 -13.74 -6.37
CA GLN A 105 -7.41 -14.79 -7.31
C GLN A 105 -6.81 -14.19 -8.60
N HIS A 106 -7.36 -13.08 -9.11
CA HIS A 106 -6.86 -12.43 -10.32
C HIS A 106 -5.50 -11.73 -10.11
N ALA A 107 -5.31 -11.08 -8.96
CA ALA A 107 -4.06 -10.40 -8.62
C ALA A 107 -2.89 -11.39 -8.42
N VAL A 108 -3.17 -12.60 -7.90
CA VAL A 108 -2.17 -13.67 -7.74
C VAL A 108 -1.88 -14.40 -9.05
N GLY A 109 -2.87 -14.58 -9.93
CA GLY A 109 -2.73 -15.31 -11.19
C GLY A 109 -1.98 -14.60 -12.32
N THR A 110 -1.54 -13.35 -12.12
CA THR A 110 -0.85 -12.54 -13.15
C THR A 110 0.64 -12.30 -12.82
N SER A 111 1.27 -13.16 -12.00
CA SER A 111 2.74 -13.14 -11.75
C SER A 111 3.50 -14.13 -12.62
#